data_AF-A0A8H5LN54-F1
#
_entry.id   AF-A0A8H5LN54-F1
#
_cell.length_a   1.000
_cell.length_b   1.000
_cell.length_c   1.000
_cell.angle_alpha   90.00
_cell.angle_beta   90.00
_cell.angle_gamma   90.00
#
_symmetry.space_group_name_H-M   'P 1'
#
loop_
_entity.id
_entity.type
_entity.pdbx_description
1 polymer ?
#
loop_
_entity_poly.entity_id
_entity_poly.type
_entity_poly.pdbx_seq_one_letter_code
_entity_poly.pdbx_strand_id
1 'polypeptide(L)'
;MSDRAEQVQKLKDDGNDFYKRKKYSAAIKKYTEAIQIDDTVALLFANRAACRLALKQYLDALADAVKATELDPNYSKAWARRAAVHDALGQNQGSRVMWEKALEALPKGELSETDKNLKKQYEEGLAKAKAEINKLSSSGPRLSGSAIQIQSGNNDLPWDVAAQIVVELEKKQDPKSSAWVIYMADKEFQEAVSNINEYKTQVIGGRTLAKARMGGLANLTNAILRDTRVFRISQPDLLVKLMESINIERQCNKGWFGEMGPETVQREALERLRTEERASVRRALSSTIRDWIIVGFLRTKINPNFAGAMEYLQRALDMINWGRDQWPNMHKEQRGAVFTRTFRRGVWNLLLNAMMEAYASNPGKRSLLNKINVHADGLLEDLENDRPEPGEEAVLDAGFRWSFWENIKGNAFACKGFYHVQLAKLSDTDPNADLREVGENLFAAFQCYFKAAQGFPEDDYYHPWFLWCAIENMLAGEPPTDIVLKLLEEIRLCVPKVRSLWYRNPAQTNEPQLKHYEYLDVVEKGARKLIERGEVGINDPFDMARFHKAGEEVRLGEDDEIPALEQLQLQ
;
A
#
# COMPACT_ATOMS: atom_id res chain seq x y z
N MET A 1 -4.10 44.48 -23.84
CA MET A 1 -4.84 43.94 -22.67
C MET A 1 -6.15 43.26 -23.07
N SER A 2 -6.93 43.79 -24.02
CA SER A 2 -8.20 43.17 -24.50
C SER A 2 -8.04 41.75 -25.05
N ASP A 3 -7.03 41.52 -25.89
CA ASP A 3 -6.83 40.24 -26.61
C ASP A 3 -6.48 39.06 -25.68
N ARG A 4 -5.67 39.31 -24.64
CA ARG A 4 -5.29 38.30 -23.63
C ARG A 4 -6.49 37.85 -22.81
N ALA A 5 -7.34 38.79 -22.40
CA ALA A 5 -8.56 38.49 -21.63
C ALA A 5 -9.59 37.73 -22.48
N GLU A 6 -9.74 38.09 -23.76
CA GLU A 6 -10.60 37.38 -24.71
C GLU A 6 -10.10 35.95 -24.95
N GLN A 7 -8.79 35.77 -25.10
CA GLN A 7 -8.19 34.43 -25.23
C GLN A 7 -8.42 33.56 -23.99
N VAL A 8 -8.23 34.10 -22.79
CA VAL A 8 -8.52 33.38 -21.52
C VAL A 8 -9.99 33.01 -21.44
N GLN A 9 -10.89 33.94 -21.78
CA GLN A 9 -12.32 33.70 -21.79
C GLN A 9 -12.71 32.58 -22.76
N LYS A 10 -12.18 32.59 -23.99
CA LYS A 10 -12.41 31.53 -24.98
C LYS A 10 -11.94 30.16 -24.49
N LEU A 11 -10.71 30.07 -23.96
CA LEU A 11 -10.17 28.82 -23.43
C LEU A 11 -10.96 28.31 -22.23
N LYS A 12 -11.44 29.21 -21.37
CA LYS A 12 -12.35 28.86 -20.26
C LYS A 12 -13.66 28.28 -20.80
N ASP A 13 -14.25 28.89 -21.83
CA ASP A 13 -15.52 28.42 -22.41
C ASP A 13 -15.36 27.07 -23.10
N ASP A 14 -14.27 26.86 -23.85
CA ASP A 14 -13.90 25.55 -24.40
C ASP A 14 -13.77 24.50 -23.28
N GLY A 15 -13.10 24.86 -22.17
CA GLY A 15 -12.97 24.01 -20.99
C GLY A 15 -14.32 23.66 -20.36
N ASN A 16 -15.22 24.64 -20.24
CA ASN A 16 -16.58 24.44 -19.72
C ASN A 16 -17.38 23.49 -20.61
N ASP A 17 -17.24 23.58 -21.93
CA ASP A 17 -17.94 22.73 -22.87
C ASP A 17 -17.41 21.29 -22.87
N PHE A 18 -16.09 21.10 -22.78
CA PHE A 18 -15.52 19.78 -22.54
C PHE A 18 -16.00 19.19 -21.20
N TYR A 19 -16.08 20.00 -20.15
CA TYR A 19 -16.59 19.57 -18.85
C TYR A 19 -18.05 19.10 -18.91
N LYS A 20 -18.94 19.87 -19.56
CA LYS A 20 -20.36 19.48 -19.79
C LYS A 20 -20.47 18.15 -20.55
N ARG A 21 -19.55 17.90 -21.50
CA ARG A 21 -19.45 16.64 -22.26
C ARG A 21 -18.71 15.52 -21.50
N LYS A 22 -18.39 15.72 -20.21
CA LYS A 22 -17.63 14.79 -19.35
C LYS A 22 -16.25 14.42 -19.90
N LYS A 23 -15.69 15.23 -20.80
CA LYS A 23 -14.33 15.08 -21.35
C LYS A 23 -13.31 15.77 -20.45
N TYR A 24 -13.18 15.30 -19.21
CA TYR A 24 -12.43 15.99 -18.16
C TYR A 24 -10.95 16.22 -18.50
N SER A 25 -10.27 15.26 -19.13
CA SER A 25 -8.86 15.44 -19.53
C SER A 25 -8.68 16.55 -20.58
N ALA A 26 -9.63 16.71 -21.50
CA ALA A 26 -9.62 17.80 -22.47
C ALA A 26 -9.93 19.14 -21.81
N ALA A 27 -10.88 19.17 -20.86
CA ALA A 27 -11.18 20.35 -20.07
C ALA A 27 -9.97 20.82 -19.25
N ILE A 28 -9.25 19.89 -18.60
CA ILE A 28 -8.01 20.19 -17.86
C ILE A 28 -6.97 20.86 -18.76
N LYS A 29 -6.77 20.37 -19.99
CA LYS A 29 -5.85 20.99 -20.95
C LYS A 29 -6.23 22.45 -21.22
N LYS A 30 -7.51 22.71 -21.51
CA LYS A 30 -8.00 24.07 -21.79
C LYS A 30 -7.92 25.01 -20.60
N TYR A 31 -8.26 24.56 -19.40
CA TYR A 31 -8.03 25.37 -18.19
C TYR A 31 -6.55 25.61 -17.92
N THR A 32 -5.68 24.65 -18.22
CA THR A 32 -4.23 24.81 -18.06
C THR A 32 -3.66 25.82 -19.04
N GLU A 33 -4.07 25.77 -20.31
CA GLU A 33 -3.74 26.80 -21.32
C GLU A 33 -4.22 28.19 -20.85
N ALA A 34 -5.44 28.29 -20.30
CA ALA A 34 -5.97 29.55 -19.78
C ALA A 34 -5.15 30.06 -18.57
N ILE A 35 -4.77 29.19 -17.64
CA ILE A 35 -3.97 29.52 -16.45
C ILE A 35 -2.54 29.96 -16.83
N GLN A 36 -1.96 29.38 -17.87
CA GLN A 36 -0.65 29.83 -18.39
C GLN A 36 -0.71 31.26 -18.93
N ILE A 37 -1.87 31.69 -19.41
CA ILE A 37 -2.09 33.06 -19.87
C ILE A 37 -2.46 33.97 -18.71
N ASP A 38 -3.30 33.55 -17.77
CA ASP A 38 -3.64 34.34 -16.58
C ASP A 38 -3.87 33.43 -15.36
N ASP A 39 -2.93 33.48 -14.43
CA ASP A 39 -2.93 32.68 -13.20
C ASP A 39 -3.58 33.40 -12.01
N THR A 40 -4.21 34.56 -12.24
CA THR A 40 -4.89 35.36 -11.21
C THR A 40 -6.37 35.03 -11.07
N VAL A 41 -6.92 34.22 -11.99
CA VAL A 41 -8.36 33.91 -12.04
C VAL A 41 -8.70 32.65 -11.23
N ALA A 42 -9.22 32.85 -10.01
CA ALA A 42 -9.62 31.76 -9.09
C ALA A 42 -10.56 30.72 -9.73
N LEU A 43 -11.48 31.15 -10.60
CA LEU A 43 -12.45 30.30 -11.29
C LEU A 43 -11.78 29.21 -12.14
N LEU A 44 -10.66 29.50 -12.80
CA LEU A 44 -9.97 28.54 -13.67
C LEU A 44 -9.42 27.37 -12.85
N PHE A 45 -8.79 27.67 -11.72
CA PHE A 45 -8.29 26.66 -10.79
C PHE A 45 -9.44 25.83 -10.19
N ALA A 46 -10.53 26.46 -9.74
CA ALA A 46 -11.68 25.72 -9.19
C ALA A 46 -12.35 24.80 -10.22
N ASN A 47 -12.43 25.22 -11.48
CA ASN A 47 -12.97 24.39 -12.56
C ASN A 47 -12.04 23.24 -12.93
N ARG A 48 -10.73 23.47 -12.96
CA ARG A 48 -9.73 22.41 -13.17
C ARG A 48 -9.72 21.42 -12.01
N ALA A 49 -9.85 21.88 -10.76
CA ALA A 49 -10.03 21.04 -9.57
C ALA A 49 -11.27 20.14 -9.70
N ALA A 50 -12.38 20.66 -10.22
CA ALA A 50 -13.59 19.86 -10.46
C ALA A 50 -13.35 18.74 -11.48
N CYS A 51 -12.62 19.02 -12.55
CA CYS A 51 -12.24 18.01 -13.55
C CYS A 51 -11.34 16.93 -12.94
N ARG A 52 -10.32 17.36 -12.18
CA ARG A 52 -9.37 16.46 -11.51
C ARG A 52 -10.06 15.58 -10.46
N LEU A 53 -11.01 16.12 -9.70
CA LEU A 53 -11.89 15.35 -8.79
C LEU A 53 -12.66 14.25 -9.54
N ALA A 54 -13.23 14.58 -10.70
CA ALA A 54 -13.96 13.61 -11.51
C ALA A 54 -13.05 12.50 -12.08
N LEU A 55 -11.78 12.80 -12.33
CA LEU A 55 -10.75 11.84 -12.71
C LEU A 55 -10.06 11.15 -11.51
N LYS A 56 -10.48 11.46 -10.27
CA LYS A 56 -9.88 10.97 -9.03
C LYS A 56 -8.40 11.35 -8.84
N GLN A 57 -7.98 12.46 -9.46
CA GLN A 57 -6.66 13.05 -9.31
C GLN A 57 -6.66 13.98 -8.08
N TYR A 58 -6.76 13.41 -6.89
CA TYR A 58 -7.12 14.15 -5.68
C TYR A 58 -6.04 15.16 -5.23
N LEU A 59 -4.74 14.83 -5.27
CA LEU A 59 -3.72 15.79 -4.84
C LEU A 59 -3.57 16.98 -5.80
N ASP A 60 -3.67 16.73 -7.11
CA ASP A 60 -3.69 17.79 -8.11
C ASP A 60 -4.96 18.65 -7.99
N ALA A 61 -6.11 18.04 -7.65
CA ALA A 61 -7.33 18.77 -7.37
C ALA A 61 -7.22 19.61 -6.10
N LEU A 62 -6.53 19.11 -5.06
CA LEU A 62 -6.31 19.83 -3.81
C LEU A 62 -5.45 21.07 -4.06
N ALA A 63 -4.34 20.93 -4.78
CA ALA A 63 -3.47 22.04 -5.13
C ALA A 63 -4.22 23.15 -5.89
N ASP A 64 -5.04 22.78 -6.87
CA ASP A 64 -5.89 23.74 -7.58
C ASP A 64 -6.93 24.40 -6.67
N ALA A 65 -7.59 23.63 -5.79
CA ALA A 65 -8.58 24.17 -4.88
C ALA A 65 -7.96 25.12 -3.85
N VAL A 66 -6.77 24.79 -3.32
CA VAL A 66 -5.99 25.67 -2.44
C VAL A 66 -5.68 26.98 -3.16
N LYS A 67 -5.12 26.92 -4.37
CA LYS A 67 -4.79 28.10 -5.15
C LYS A 67 -6.03 28.96 -5.46
N ALA A 68 -7.16 28.34 -5.78
CA ALA A 68 -8.41 29.04 -5.99
C ALA A 68 -8.88 29.80 -4.74
N THR A 69 -8.77 29.19 -3.55
CA THR A 69 -9.15 29.82 -2.28
C THR A 69 -8.18 30.93 -1.82
N GLU A 70 -6.92 30.87 -2.25
CA GLU A 70 -5.94 31.95 -2.01
C GLU A 70 -6.21 33.16 -2.91
N LEU A 71 -6.58 32.92 -4.17
CA LEU A 71 -6.89 33.97 -5.13
C LEU A 71 -8.21 34.69 -4.83
N ASP A 72 -9.25 33.94 -4.42
CA ASP A 72 -10.53 34.51 -4.00
C ASP A 72 -11.08 33.79 -2.76
N PRO A 73 -10.85 34.36 -1.55
CA PRO A 73 -11.38 33.82 -0.30
C PRO A 73 -12.90 33.82 -0.19
N ASN A 74 -13.61 34.64 -0.99
CA ASN A 74 -15.07 34.69 -0.99
C ASN A 74 -15.69 33.73 -2.02
N TYR A 75 -14.87 32.99 -2.77
CA TYR A 75 -15.40 32.05 -3.75
C TYR A 75 -15.84 30.73 -3.11
N SER A 76 -17.09 30.69 -2.66
CA SER A 76 -17.69 29.53 -1.95
C SER A 76 -17.49 28.18 -2.65
N LYS A 77 -17.59 28.13 -3.99
CA LYS A 77 -17.35 26.91 -4.76
C LYS A 77 -15.91 26.42 -4.67
N ALA A 78 -14.91 27.30 -4.55
CA ALA A 78 -13.51 26.88 -4.39
C ALA A 78 -13.30 26.16 -3.04
N TRP A 79 -13.86 26.71 -1.96
CA TRP A 79 -13.86 26.05 -0.65
C TRP A 79 -14.60 24.71 -0.68
N ALA A 80 -15.75 24.65 -1.35
CA ALA A 80 -16.49 23.40 -1.53
C ALA A 80 -15.70 22.35 -2.33
N ARG A 81 -14.92 22.75 -3.34
CA ARG A 81 -14.02 21.85 -4.07
C ARG A 81 -12.92 21.33 -3.15
N ARG A 82 -12.31 22.20 -2.35
CA ARG A 82 -11.29 21.81 -1.36
C ARG A 82 -11.86 20.81 -0.36
N ALA A 83 -13.06 21.07 0.17
CA ALA A 83 -13.77 20.19 1.08
C ALA A 83 -14.06 18.82 0.46
N ALA A 84 -14.57 18.78 -0.78
CA ALA A 84 -14.81 17.54 -1.51
C ALA A 84 -13.52 16.73 -1.77
N VAL A 85 -12.38 17.39 -1.95
CA VAL A 85 -11.08 16.71 -2.04
C VAL A 85 -10.69 16.11 -0.69
N HIS A 86 -10.83 16.86 0.41
CA HIS A 86 -10.58 16.33 1.76
C HIS A 86 -11.50 15.14 2.08
N ASP A 87 -12.77 15.18 1.67
CA ASP A 87 -13.71 14.04 1.79
C ASP A 87 -13.19 12.81 1.04
N ALA A 88 -12.77 12.98 -0.21
CA ALA A 88 -12.23 11.88 -1.01
C ALA A 88 -10.94 11.29 -0.41
N LEU A 89 -10.10 12.14 0.19
CA LEU A 89 -8.89 11.73 0.92
C LEU A 89 -9.19 11.26 2.36
N GLY A 90 -10.45 11.24 2.82
CA GLY A 90 -10.85 10.86 4.18
C GLY A 90 -10.22 11.73 5.27
N GLN A 91 -9.88 12.97 4.94
CA GLN A 91 -9.32 13.96 5.85
C GLN A 91 -10.46 14.71 6.55
N ASN A 92 -11.20 14.00 7.41
CA ASN A 92 -12.50 14.45 7.91
C ASN A 92 -12.46 15.81 8.62
N GLN A 93 -11.43 16.09 9.41
CA GLN A 93 -11.28 17.40 10.07
C GLN A 93 -11.01 18.52 9.05
N GLY A 94 -10.17 18.26 8.06
CA GLY A 94 -9.93 19.20 6.95
C GLY A 94 -11.21 19.46 6.16
N SER A 95 -11.96 18.40 5.84
CA SER A 95 -13.26 18.49 5.18
C SER A 95 -14.24 19.37 5.96
N ARG A 96 -14.43 19.11 7.27
CA ARG A 96 -15.30 19.91 8.15
C ARG A 96 -14.98 21.40 8.07
N VAL A 97 -13.71 21.76 8.25
CA VAL A 97 -13.26 23.17 8.23
C VAL A 97 -13.49 23.80 6.86
N MET A 98 -13.23 23.07 5.76
CA MET A 98 -13.43 23.62 4.42
C MET A 98 -14.91 23.75 4.04
N TRP A 99 -15.79 22.87 4.52
CA TRP A 99 -17.24 23.02 4.36
C TRP A 99 -17.77 24.21 5.17
N GLU A 100 -17.28 24.43 6.39
CA GLU A 100 -17.61 25.61 7.20
C GLU A 100 -17.22 26.90 6.45
N LYS A 101 -16.00 26.95 5.90
CA LYS A 101 -15.56 28.09 5.07
C LYS A 101 -16.39 28.26 3.80
N ALA A 102 -16.82 27.18 3.16
CA ALA A 102 -17.68 27.25 1.98
C ALA A 102 -19.05 27.89 2.30
N LEU A 103 -19.60 27.61 3.49
CA LEU A 103 -20.83 28.24 3.98
C LEU A 103 -20.61 29.71 4.34
N GLU A 104 -19.51 30.03 5.02
CA GLU A 104 -19.15 31.41 5.39
C GLU A 104 -18.93 32.31 4.16
N ALA A 105 -18.41 31.75 3.07
CA ALA A 105 -18.15 32.44 1.82
C ALA A 105 -19.40 32.63 0.93
N LEU A 106 -20.58 32.14 1.32
CA LEU A 106 -21.82 32.44 0.59
C LEU A 106 -22.19 33.93 0.72
N PRO A 107 -22.92 34.50 -0.27
CA PRO A 107 -23.35 35.89 -0.21
C PRO A 107 -24.12 36.21 1.07
N LYS A 108 -23.78 37.33 1.72
CA LYS A 108 -24.50 37.83 2.90
C LYS A 108 -25.73 38.60 2.44
N GLY A 109 -26.93 38.02 2.56
CA GLY A 109 -28.18 38.65 2.15
C GLY A 109 -29.24 37.64 1.68
N GLU A 110 -30.19 38.08 0.87
CA GLU A 110 -31.15 37.18 0.23
C GLU A 110 -30.40 36.28 -0.78
N LEU A 111 -30.42 34.98 -0.53
CA LEU A 111 -29.74 33.99 -1.37
C LEU A 111 -30.54 33.76 -2.66
N SER A 112 -29.84 33.75 -3.79
CA SER A 112 -30.43 33.26 -5.05
C SER A 112 -30.82 31.78 -4.90
N GLU A 113 -31.72 31.28 -5.76
CA GLU A 113 -32.10 29.87 -5.73
C GLU A 113 -30.90 28.93 -5.98
N THR A 114 -29.92 29.39 -6.76
CA THR A 114 -28.66 28.67 -6.95
C THR A 114 -27.86 28.60 -5.65
N ASP A 115 -27.76 29.71 -4.91
CA ASP A 115 -27.01 29.76 -3.65
C ASP A 115 -27.69 28.98 -2.53
N LYS A 116 -29.03 28.91 -2.53
CA LYS A 116 -29.79 28.02 -1.62
C LYS A 116 -29.48 26.55 -1.87
N ASN A 117 -29.43 26.14 -3.14
CA ASN A 117 -29.06 24.77 -3.51
C ASN A 117 -27.61 24.45 -3.12
N LEU A 118 -26.68 25.39 -3.33
CA LEU A 118 -25.29 25.24 -2.87
C LEU A 118 -25.20 25.16 -1.35
N LYS A 119 -25.92 26.02 -0.62
CA LYS A 119 -25.98 25.99 0.85
C LYS A 119 -26.41 24.61 1.36
N LYS A 120 -27.50 24.07 0.81
CA LYS A 120 -27.96 22.72 1.16
C LYS A 120 -26.89 21.66 0.90
N GLN A 121 -26.25 21.70 -0.27
CA GLN A 121 -25.15 20.79 -0.59
C GLN A 121 -23.98 20.90 0.40
N TYR A 122 -23.63 22.12 0.84
CA TYR A 122 -22.52 22.35 1.76
C TYR A 122 -22.86 21.91 3.18
N GLU A 123 -24.11 22.12 3.61
CA GLU A 123 -24.64 21.61 4.89
C GLU A 123 -24.65 20.07 4.93
N GLU A 124 -25.04 19.41 3.84
CA GLU A 124 -24.97 17.96 3.69
C GLU A 124 -23.53 17.44 3.79
N GLY A 125 -22.58 18.10 3.10
CA GLY A 125 -21.15 17.79 3.19
C GLY A 125 -20.60 17.96 4.61
N LEU A 126 -20.94 19.07 5.27
CA LEU A 126 -20.54 19.34 6.64
C LEU A 126 -21.11 18.32 7.63
N ALA A 127 -22.39 17.96 7.48
CA ALA A 127 -23.05 16.96 8.31
C ALA A 127 -22.36 15.59 8.17
N LYS A 128 -22.04 15.19 6.93
CA LYS A 128 -21.29 13.94 6.67
C LYS A 128 -19.91 13.95 7.32
N ALA A 129 -19.15 15.05 7.17
CA ALA A 129 -17.82 15.18 7.78
C ALA A 129 -17.89 15.10 9.31
N LYS A 130 -18.88 15.78 9.93
CA LYS A 130 -19.12 15.72 11.39
C LYS A 130 -19.53 14.32 11.86
N ALA A 131 -20.36 13.61 11.10
CA ALA A 131 -20.76 12.25 11.41
C ALA A 131 -19.57 11.28 11.42
N GLU A 132 -18.68 11.37 10.42
CA GLU A 132 -17.46 10.54 10.38
C GLU A 132 -16.48 10.90 11.50
N ILE A 133 -16.33 12.19 11.86
CA ILE A 133 -15.53 12.60 13.02
C ILE A 133 -16.08 11.98 14.30
N ASN A 134 -17.39 12.08 14.55
CA ASN A 134 -18.01 11.54 15.74
C ASN A 134 -17.84 10.02 15.84
N LYS A 135 -18.01 9.32 14.71
CA LYS A 135 -17.81 7.87 14.61
C LYS A 135 -16.38 7.45 14.95
N LEU A 136 -15.38 8.19 14.49
CA LEU A 136 -13.97 7.92 14.80
C LEU A 136 -13.63 8.25 16.25
N SER A 137 -14.15 9.36 16.78
CA SER A 137 -13.95 9.76 18.18
C SER A 137 -14.55 8.75 19.16
N SER A 138 -15.68 8.12 18.82
CA SER A 138 -16.34 7.13 19.69
C SER A 138 -15.74 5.74 19.64
N SER A 139 -15.01 5.38 18.57
CA SER A 139 -14.48 4.02 18.34
C SER A 139 -12.95 3.90 18.44
N GLY A 140 -12.24 5.02 18.61
CA GLY A 140 -10.78 5.06 18.58
C GLY A 140 -10.22 4.77 17.18
N PRO A 141 -8.88 4.82 17.00
CA PRO A 141 -8.26 4.49 15.72
C PRO A 141 -8.44 3.00 15.41
N ARG A 142 -9.11 2.70 14.29
CA ARG A 142 -9.22 1.33 13.78
C ARG A 142 -7.93 0.95 13.08
N LEU A 143 -7.30 -0.12 13.54
CA LEU A 143 -6.13 -0.68 12.88
C LEU A 143 -6.56 -1.75 11.86
N SER A 144 -5.86 -1.79 10.73
CA SER A 144 -5.91 -2.91 9.79
C SER A 144 -5.41 -4.17 10.48
N GLY A 145 -5.94 -5.35 10.12
CA GLY A 145 -5.46 -6.64 10.62
C GLY A 145 -3.98 -6.92 10.30
N SER A 146 -3.38 -6.14 9.40
CA SER A 146 -1.95 -6.18 9.07
C SER A 146 -1.08 -5.20 9.87
N ALA A 147 -1.66 -4.38 10.76
CA ALA A 147 -0.92 -3.45 11.60
C ALA A 147 -0.59 -4.10 12.95
N ILE A 148 0.69 -4.12 13.32
CA ILE A 148 1.15 -4.79 14.54
C ILE A 148 1.07 -3.85 15.74
N GLN A 149 0.35 -4.29 16.78
CA GLN A 149 0.42 -3.71 18.13
C GLN A 149 1.31 -4.60 18.99
N ILE A 150 2.33 -4.03 19.62
CA ILE A 150 3.18 -4.76 20.57
C ILE A 150 2.69 -4.50 21.99
N GLN A 151 2.54 -5.57 22.78
CA GLN A 151 2.46 -5.47 24.24
C GLN A 151 3.87 -5.45 24.82
N SER A 152 4.16 -4.53 25.74
CA SER A 152 5.48 -4.37 26.36
C SER A 152 5.96 -5.66 27.03
N GLY A 153 7.20 -6.09 26.74
CA GLY A 153 7.90 -7.17 27.45
C GLY A 153 8.18 -8.46 26.67
N ASN A 154 7.83 -8.54 25.37
CA ASN A 154 8.06 -9.75 24.57
C ASN A 154 9.44 -9.74 23.87
N ASN A 155 10.35 -10.64 24.29
CA ASN A 155 11.72 -10.78 23.77
C ASN A 155 11.89 -11.87 22.68
N ASP A 156 10.82 -12.26 22.00
CA ASP A 156 10.82 -13.32 20.97
C ASP A 156 10.00 -12.92 19.73
N LEU A 157 9.98 -11.63 19.39
CA LEU A 157 9.31 -11.17 18.17
C LEU A 157 10.17 -11.52 16.94
N PRO A 158 9.59 -11.62 15.74
CA PRO A 158 10.32 -12.10 14.56
C PRO A 158 11.63 -11.35 14.26
N TRP A 159 11.69 -10.05 14.56
CA TRP A 159 12.91 -9.25 14.40
C TRP A 159 13.96 -9.47 15.49
N ASP A 160 13.56 -9.76 16.73
CA ASP A 160 14.49 -10.11 17.82
C ASP A 160 15.14 -11.47 17.52
N VAL A 161 14.33 -12.41 17.01
CA VAL A 161 14.79 -13.73 16.56
C VAL A 161 15.67 -13.62 15.32
N ALA A 162 15.28 -12.82 14.33
CA ALA A 162 16.07 -12.57 13.13
C ALA A 162 17.47 -12.00 13.48
N ALA A 163 17.56 -11.07 14.43
CA ALA A 163 18.84 -10.52 14.89
C ALA A 163 19.78 -11.59 15.47
N GLN A 164 19.24 -12.63 16.13
CA GLN A 164 20.02 -13.76 16.64
C GLN A 164 20.46 -14.70 15.50
N ILE A 165 19.55 -15.00 14.57
CA ILE A 165 19.79 -15.94 13.47
C ILE A 165 20.82 -15.39 12.47
N VAL A 166 20.78 -14.08 12.17
CA VAL A 166 21.69 -13.44 11.19
C VAL A 166 23.16 -13.65 11.54
N VAL A 167 23.53 -13.67 12.82
CA VAL A 167 24.92 -13.93 13.26
C VAL A 167 25.41 -15.31 12.80
N GLU A 168 24.55 -16.32 12.85
CA GLU A 168 24.89 -17.67 12.39
C GLU A 168 24.83 -17.80 10.85
N LEU A 169 23.92 -17.08 10.20
CA LEU A 169 23.86 -17.02 8.73
C LEU A 169 25.11 -16.37 8.14
N GLU A 170 25.62 -15.29 8.76
CA GLU A 170 26.88 -14.63 8.40
C GLU A 170 28.05 -15.62 8.43
N LYS A 171 28.18 -16.37 9.53
CA LYS A 171 29.25 -17.38 9.69
C LYS A 171 29.18 -18.47 8.62
N LYS A 172 27.96 -18.89 8.26
CA LYS A 172 27.70 -19.92 7.25
C LYS A 172 27.72 -19.40 5.82
N GLN A 173 27.76 -18.07 5.64
CA GLN A 173 27.56 -17.40 4.36
C GLN A 173 26.27 -17.87 3.66
N ASP A 174 25.21 -18.09 4.44
CA ASP A 174 23.92 -18.56 3.90
C ASP A 174 23.00 -17.37 3.57
N PRO A 175 22.76 -17.08 2.28
CA PRO A 175 21.91 -15.97 1.89
C PRO A 175 20.42 -16.31 1.91
N LYS A 176 20.03 -17.56 2.16
CA LYS A 176 18.65 -18.05 1.96
C LYS A 176 17.82 -18.01 3.25
N SER A 177 17.54 -16.81 3.73
CA SER A 177 16.70 -16.63 4.92
C SER A 177 15.98 -15.29 4.93
N SER A 178 14.74 -15.30 5.39
CA SER A 178 13.95 -14.10 5.66
C SER A 178 14.46 -13.31 6.86
N ALA A 179 15.33 -13.90 7.70
CA ALA A 179 16.00 -13.22 8.81
C ALA A 179 16.78 -11.98 8.33
N TRP A 180 17.46 -12.08 7.18
CA TRP A 180 18.18 -10.95 6.58
C TRP A 180 17.27 -9.75 6.29
N VAL A 181 16.10 -10.02 5.72
CA VAL A 181 15.10 -9.01 5.35
C VAL A 181 14.55 -8.32 6.59
N ILE A 182 14.08 -9.12 7.55
CA ILE A 182 13.41 -8.62 8.75
C ILE A 182 14.37 -7.93 9.70
N TYR A 183 15.58 -8.46 9.89
CA TYR A 183 16.60 -7.84 10.72
C TYR A 183 16.97 -6.45 10.18
N MET A 184 17.24 -6.33 8.88
CA MET A 184 17.63 -5.06 8.27
C MET A 184 16.48 -4.06 8.23
N ALA A 185 15.25 -4.52 8.01
CA ALA A 185 14.06 -3.66 8.06
C ALA A 185 13.81 -3.15 9.46
N ASP A 186 13.98 -4.01 10.47
CA ASP A 186 13.79 -3.63 11.87
C ASP A 186 14.87 -2.65 12.33
N LYS A 187 16.14 -2.84 11.95
CA LYS A 187 17.22 -1.90 12.25
C LYS A 187 16.91 -0.50 11.71
N GLU A 188 16.46 -0.40 10.46
CA GLU A 188 16.01 0.85 9.86
C GLU A 188 14.80 1.44 10.60
N PHE A 189 13.84 0.59 11.00
CA PHE A 189 12.65 1.02 11.75
C PHE A 189 12.99 1.55 13.14
N GLN A 190 13.85 0.86 13.89
CA GLN A 190 14.29 1.27 15.23
C GLN A 190 15.02 2.61 15.19
N GLU A 191 15.89 2.82 14.20
CA GLU A 191 16.56 4.11 13.99
C GLU A 191 15.54 5.21 13.67
N ALA A 192 14.53 4.92 12.86
CA ALA A 192 13.45 5.86 12.57
C ALA A 192 12.68 6.26 13.84
N VAL A 193 12.27 5.28 14.65
CA VAL A 193 11.54 5.50 15.90
C VAL A 193 12.39 6.28 16.90
N SER A 194 13.69 5.98 16.99
CA SER A 194 14.63 6.73 17.81
C SER A 194 14.65 8.22 17.42
N ASN A 195 14.81 8.50 16.11
CA ASN A 195 14.79 9.88 15.59
C ASN A 195 13.45 10.59 15.82
N ILE A 196 12.33 9.89 15.61
CA ILE A 196 10.96 10.43 15.82
C ILE A 196 10.70 10.73 17.30
N ASN A 197 11.21 9.90 18.21
CA ASN A 197 11.04 10.08 19.65
C ASN A 197 11.84 11.27 20.22
N GLU A 198 12.81 11.79 19.48
CA GLU A 198 13.47 13.04 19.82
C GLU A 198 12.61 14.29 19.55
N TYR A 199 11.43 14.14 18.92
CA TYR A 199 10.48 15.24 18.75
C TYR A 199 10.04 15.79 20.11
N LYS A 200 10.29 17.09 20.32
CA LYS A 200 9.88 17.83 21.52
C LYS A 200 9.49 19.25 21.17
N THR A 201 8.50 19.78 21.87
CA THR A 201 8.14 21.20 21.83
C THR A 201 8.63 21.92 23.09
N GLN A 202 9.06 23.16 22.92
CA GLN A 202 9.49 24.03 24.02
C GLN A 202 8.94 25.43 23.78
N VAL A 203 8.30 26.03 24.79
CA VAL A 203 7.85 27.42 24.71
C VAL A 203 8.97 28.33 25.20
N ILE A 204 9.47 29.21 24.32
CA ILE A 204 10.49 30.22 24.65
C ILE A 204 9.94 31.59 24.26
N GLY A 205 9.78 32.48 25.25
CA GLY A 205 9.31 33.85 25.02
C GLY A 205 7.91 33.95 24.38
N GLY A 206 7.00 33.03 24.75
CA GLY A 206 5.64 32.96 24.18
C GLY A 206 5.57 32.34 22.79
N ARG A 207 6.69 31.87 22.23
CA ARG A 207 6.73 31.12 20.96
C ARG A 207 6.99 29.64 21.22
N THR A 208 6.21 28.78 20.59
CA THR A 208 6.46 27.33 20.60
C THR A 208 7.53 27.00 19.57
N LEU A 209 8.69 26.57 20.03
CA LEU A 209 9.74 25.97 19.20
C LEU A 209 9.57 24.46 19.19
N ALA A 210 9.59 23.87 18.00
CA ALA A 210 9.60 22.42 17.84
C ALA A 210 11.02 21.99 17.43
N LYS A 211 11.53 20.96 18.12
CA LYS A 211 12.82 20.33 17.81
C LYS A 211 12.55 18.89 17.40
N ALA A 212 13.08 18.48 16.25
CA ALA A 212 13.05 17.10 15.78
C ALA A 212 14.43 16.70 15.23
N ARG A 213 14.75 15.41 15.24
CA ARG A 213 15.97 14.86 14.63
C ARG A 213 15.71 14.52 13.16
N MET A 214 16.59 14.97 12.29
CA MET A 214 16.52 14.67 10.85
C MET A 214 16.81 13.19 10.58
N GLY A 215 16.22 12.64 9.52
CA GLY A 215 16.50 11.28 9.05
C GLY A 215 15.43 10.26 9.43
N GLY A 216 14.53 10.59 10.38
CA GLY A 216 13.42 9.71 10.77
C GLY A 216 12.56 9.28 9.58
N LEU A 217 12.25 10.20 8.66
CA LEU A 217 11.48 9.88 7.44
C LEU A 217 12.23 8.95 6.49
N ALA A 218 13.54 9.16 6.35
CA ALA A 218 14.37 8.36 5.47
C ALA A 218 14.45 6.91 5.98
N ASN A 219 14.77 6.74 7.26
CA ASN A 219 14.83 5.46 7.93
C ASN A 219 13.46 4.74 7.91
N LEU A 220 12.37 5.44 8.24
CA LEU A 220 11.03 4.84 8.26
C LEU A 220 10.60 4.35 6.88
N THR A 221 10.83 5.18 5.86
CA THR A 221 10.47 4.82 4.48
C THR A 221 11.33 3.64 3.99
N ASN A 222 12.62 3.61 4.30
CA ASN A 222 13.48 2.48 3.93
C ASN A 222 12.99 1.18 4.58
N ALA A 223 12.68 1.21 5.89
CA ALA A 223 12.15 0.06 6.61
C ALA A 223 10.85 -0.46 5.98
N ILE A 224 9.88 0.43 5.72
CA ILE A 224 8.59 0.08 5.11
C ILE A 224 8.78 -0.53 3.71
N LEU A 225 9.68 0.04 2.90
CA LEU A 225 9.94 -0.46 1.54
C LEU A 225 10.69 -1.79 1.54
N ARG A 226 11.48 -2.06 2.59
CA ARG A 226 12.23 -3.30 2.74
C ARG A 226 11.33 -4.45 3.19
N ASP A 227 10.54 -4.22 4.23
CA ASP A 227 9.49 -5.14 4.66
C ASP A 227 8.44 -4.42 5.51
N THR A 228 7.18 -4.44 5.09
CA THR A 228 6.11 -3.75 5.82
C THR A 228 5.80 -4.36 7.18
N ARG A 229 6.19 -5.62 7.42
CA ARG A 229 5.85 -6.40 8.61
C ARG A 229 6.61 -5.94 9.87
N VAL A 230 7.64 -5.10 9.74
CA VAL A 230 8.30 -4.50 10.92
C VAL A 230 7.56 -3.28 11.45
N PHE A 231 6.62 -2.72 10.69
CA PHE A 231 5.90 -1.52 11.11
C PHE A 231 4.97 -1.83 12.30
N ARG A 232 5.15 -1.07 13.39
CA ARG A 232 4.41 -1.26 14.64
C ARG A 232 4.22 0.04 15.39
N ILE A 233 3.11 0.13 16.11
CA ILE A 233 2.84 1.27 16.98
C ILE A 233 3.19 0.85 18.41
N SER A 234 4.40 1.20 18.85
CA SER A 234 4.93 0.83 20.17
C SER A 234 4.55 1.80 21.29
N GLN A 235 4.18 3.04 20.95
CA GLN A 235 3.78 4.06 21.91
C GLN A 235 2.52 4.80 21.44
N PRO A 236 1.58 5.17 22.33
CA PRO A 236 0.34 5.86 21.96
C PRO A 236 0.55 7.18 21.22
N ASP A 237 1.65 7.89 21.49
CA ASP A 237 1.97 9.19 20.91
C ASP A 237 2.89 9.12 19.67
N LEU A 238 3.35 7.93 19.27
CA LEU A 238 4.28 7.75 18.14
C LEU A 238 3.73 8.34 16.84
N LEU A 239 2.43 8.17 16.58
CA LEU A 239 1.79 8.70 15.38
C LEU A 239 1.79 10.23 15.35
N VAL A 240 1.54 10.86 16.51
CA VAL A 240 1.58 12.32 16.63
C VAL A 240 3.00 12.83 16.39
N LYS A 241 3.99 12.24 17.06
CA LYS A 241 5.41 12.58 16.86
C LYS A 241 5.85 12.37 15.42
N LEU A 242 5.39 11.31 14.76
CA LEU A 242 5.70 11.04 13.36
C LEU A 242 5.12 12.12 12.44
N MET A 243 3.85 12.48 12.59
CA MET A 243 3.23 13.55 11.77
C MET A 243 3.94 14.89 11.94
N GLU A 244 4.34 15.24 13.16
CA GLU A 244 5.10 16.46 13.43
C GLU A 244 6.52 16.40 12.87
N SER A 245 7.19 15.25 12.99
CA SER A 245 8.52 15.02 12.41
C SER A 245 8.49 15.14 10.88
N ILE A 246 7.46 14.60 10.21
CA ILE A 246 7.24 14.79 8.76
C ILE A 246 7.16 16.27 8.42
N ASN A 247 6.36 17.03 9.18
CA ASN A 247 6.17 18.44 8.91
C ASN A 247 7.49 19.22 9.05
N ILE A 248 8.26 18.96 10.11
CA ILE A 248 9.53 19.64 10.37
C ILE A 248 10.59 19.24 9.34
N GLU A 249 10.81 17.94 9.10
CA GLU A 249 11.82 17.50 8.14
C GLU A 249 11.54 18.04 6.73
N ARG A 250 10.26 18.09 6.33
CA ARG A 250 9.83 18.70 5.08
C ARG A 250 10.16 20.20 5.04
N GLN A 251 9.82 20.96 6.09
CA GLN A 251 10.12 22.39 6.16
C GLN A 251 11.64 22.66 6.10
N CYS A 252 12.43 21.92 6.87
CA CYS A 252 13.90 22.03 6.87
C CYS A 252 14.50 21.74 5.49
N ASN A 253 13.93 20.79 4.75
CA ASN A 253 14.37 20.46 3.40
C ASN A 253 13.75 21.34 2.30
N LYS A 254 12.91 22.32 2.65
CA LYS A 254 12.10 23.11 1.70
C LYS A 254 11.29 22.20 0.76
N GLY A 255 10.80 21.08 1.28
CA GLY A 255 9.91 20.17 0.56
C GLY A 255 8.53 20.78 0.37
N TRP A 256 7.84 20.31 -0.67
CA TRP A 256 6.45 20.68 -0.96
C TRP A 256 5.50 20.03 0.03
N PHE A 257 4.48 20.79 0.44
CA PHE A 257 3.43 20.31 1.34
C PHE A 257 2.70 19.11 0.76
N GLY A 258 2.25 18.20 1.64
CA GLY A 258 1.51 16.99 1.25
C GLY A 258 0.19 17.23 0.51
N GLU A 259 -0.28 18.47 0.47
CA GLU A 259 -1.47 18.90 -0.29
C GLU A 259 -1.17 19.25 -1.75
N MET A 260 0.10 19.35 -2.14
CA MET A 260 0.51 19.69 -3.51
C MET A 260 0.48 18.45 -4.41
N GLY A 261 -0.06 18.57 -5.62
CA GLY A 261 -0.03 17.51 -6.62
C GLY A 261 1.30 17.42 -7.36
N PRO A 262 1.64 16.25 -7.94
CA PRO A 262 2.91 16.05 -8.65
C PRO A 262 3.11 17.05 -9.79
N GLU A 263 2.07 17.47 -10.51
CA GLU A 263 2.25 18.41 -11.63
C GLU A 263 2.80 19.77 -11.15
N THR A 264 2.30 20.24 -9.99
CA THR A 264 2.80 21.45 -9.34
C THR A 264 4.23 21.26 -8.84
N VAL A 265 4.50 20.13 -8.17
CA VAL A 265 5.84 19.80 -7.66
C VAL A 265 6.87 19.73 -8.80
N GLN A 266 6.53 19.09 -9.92
CA GLN A 266 7.41 18.97 -11.09
C GLN A 266 7.75 20.34 -11.68
N ARG A 267 6.74 21.19 -11.90
CA ARG A 267 6.93 22.54 -12.43
C ARG A 267 7.83 23.37 -11.51
N GLU A 268 7.47 23.45 -10.23
CA GLU A 268 8.22 24.25 -9.26
C GLU A 268 9.63 23.70 -9.01
N ALA A 269 9.83 22.38 -9.09
CA ALA A 269 11.16 21.78 -8.99
C ALA A 269 12.06 22.26 -10.14
N LEU A 270 11.55 22.27 -11.38
CA LEU A 270 12.30 22.77 -12.53
C LEU A 270 12.60 24.27 -12.43
N GLU A 271 11.67 25.06 -11.90
CA GLU A 271 11.88 26.49 -11.64
C GLU A 271 12.96 26.71 -10.58
N ARG A 272 12.87 26.00 -9.44
CA ARG A 272 13.86 26.08 -8.36
C ARG A 272 15.24 25.63 -8.81
N LEU A 273 15.34 24.66 -9.73
CA LEU A 273 16.63 24.24 -10.29
C LEU A 273 17.35 25.34 -11.10
N ARG A 274 16.66 26.43 -11.47
CA ARG A 274 17.27 27.59 -12.14
C ARG A 274 17.93 28.56 -11.16
N THR A 275 17.51 28.56 -9.89
CA THR A 275 17.89 29.57 -8.89
C THR A 275 18.51 28.99 -7.61
N GLU A 276 18.29 27.71 -7.33
CA GLU A 276 18.81 26.99 -6.17
C GLU A 276 19.86 25.95 -6.54
N GLU A 277 20.70 25.59 -5.58
CA GLU A 277 21.59 24.44 -5.71
C GLU A 277 20.80 23.14 -5.92
N ARG A 278 21.26 22.30 -6.85
CA ARG A 278 20.65 20.99 -7.14
C ARG A 278 20.50 20.12 -5.89
N ALA A 279 21.47 20.17 -4.97
CA ALA A 279 21.42 19.43 -3.72
C ALA A 279 20.26 19.90 -2.82
N SER A 280 19.91 21.19 -2.83
CA SER A 280 18.73 21.73 -2.14
C SER A 280 17.44 21.14 -2.71
N VAL A 281 17.26 21.24 -4.03
CA VAL A 281 16.04 20.76 -4.69
C VAL A 281 15.91 19.23 -4.59
N ARG A 282 17.02 18.50 -4.66
CA ARG A 282 17.05 17.04 -4.45
C ARG A 282 16.57 16.65 -3.05
N ARG A 283 17.00 17.36 -2.01
CA ARG A 283 16.52 17.12 -0.62
C ARG A 283 15.04 17.42 -0.50
N ALA A 284 14.57 18.53 -1.10
CA ALA A 284 13.15 18.88 -1.14
C ALA A 284 12.32 17.75 -1.77
N LEU A 285 12.70 17.29 -2.98
CA LEU A 285 12.02 16.19 -3.69
C LEU A 285 12.03 14.90 -2.87
N SER A 286 13.18 14.53 -2.31
CA SER A 286 13.30 13.33 -1.48
C SER A 286 12.39 13.39 -0.26
N SER A 287 12.30 14.53 0.43
CA SER A 287 11.44 14.69 1.61
C SER A 287 9.96 14.61 1.25
N THR A 288 9.54 15.22 0.14
CA THR A 288 8.15 15.18 -0.34
C THR A 288 7.73 13.78 -0.80
N ILE A 289 8.58 13.06 -1.54
CA ILE A 289 8.29 11.69 -1.99
C ILE A 289 8.13 10.77 -0.77
N ARG A 290 9.02 10.88 0.22
CA ARG A 290 8.98 10.05 1.44
C ARG A 290 7.76 10.38 2.32
N ASP A 291 7.39 11.64 2.44
CA ASP A 291 6.15 12.08 3.09
C ASP A 291 4.93 11.37 2.46
N TRP A 292 4.78 11.43 1.13
CA TRP A 292 3.69 10.73 0.44
C TRP A 292 3.71 9.22 0.65
N ILE A 293 4.89 8.58 0.62
CA ILE A 293 4.98 7.13 0.86
C ILE A 293 4.49 6.78 2.27
N ILE A 294 4.97 7.52 3.30
CA ILE A 294 4.57 7.28 4.69
C ILE A 294 3.07 7.52 4.86
N VAL A 295 2.55 8.65 4.38
CA VAL A 295 1.12 8.98 4.47
C VAL A 295 0.26 7.94 3.74
N GLY A 296 0.68 7.53 2.54
CA GLY A 296 0.00 6.50 1.76
C GLY A 296 -0.04 5.15 2.47
N PHE A 297 1.10 4.72 3.01
CA PHE A 297 1.21 3.49 3.80
C PHE A 297 0.36 3.54 5.08
N LEU A 298 0.46 4.61 5.88
CA LEU A 298 -0.31 4.73 7.12
C LEU A 298 -1.83 4.69 6.87
N ARG A 299 -2.30 5.17 5.72
CA ARG A 299 -3.71 5.11 5.32
C ARG A 299 -4.21 3.71 4.98
N THR A 300 -3.33 2.72 4.77
CA THR A 300 -3.75 1.32 4.72
C THR A 300 -3.83 0.71 6.12
N LYS A 301 -3.08 1.26 7.09
CA LYS A 301 -2.94 0.69 8.44
C LYS A 301 -3.88 1.31 9.48
N ILE A 302 -4.13 2.61 9.43
CA ILE A 302 -4.88 3.36 10.47
C ILE A 302 -6.09 4.02 9.83
N ASN A 303 -7.29 3.71 10.36
CA ASN A 303 -8.57 4.11 9.81
C ASN A 303 -8.62 3.96 8.28
N PRO A 304 -8.53 2.71 7.77
CA PRO A 304 -8.15 2.47 6.38
C PRO A 304 -8.94 3.29 5.36
N ASN A 305 -8.22 4.05 4.55
CA ASN A 305 -8.74 4.74 3.38
C ASN A 305 -7.86 4.40 2.18
N PHE A 306 -8.25 3.33 1.49
CA PHE A 306 -7.49 2.82 0.35
C PHE A 306 -7.46 3.75 -0.85
N ALA A 307 -8.51 4.56 -1.07
CA ALA A 307 -8.52 5.54 -2.16
C ALA A 307 -7.43 6.60 -1.93
N GLY A 308 -7.34 7.12 -0.70
CA GLY A 308 -6.25 8.01 -0.30
C GLY A 308 -4.89 7.33 -0.34
N ALA A 309 -4.77 6.11 0.18
CA ALA A 309 -3.52 5.35 0.16
C ALA A 309 -2.97 5.17 -1.27
N MET A 310 -3.80 4.70 -2.19
CA MET A 310 -3.44 4.52 -3.60
C MET A 310 -3.07 5.85 -4.27
N GLU A 311 -3.79 6.94 -3.97
CA GLU A 311 -3.44 8.27 -4.50
C GLU A 311 -2.02 8.64 -4.04
N TYR A 312 -1.72 8.66 -2.74
CA TYR A 312 -0.40 9.07 -2.28
C TYR A 312 0.73 8.19 -2.82
N LEU A 313 0.54 6.86 -2.86
CA LEU A 313 1.54 5.92 -3.36
C LEU A 313 1.76 6.04 -4.88
N GLN A 314 0.67 6.20 -5.66
CA GLN A 314 0.77 6.42 -7.10
C GLN A 314 1.54 7.71 -7.40
N ARG A 315 1.31 8.77 -6.63
CA ARG A 315 1.95 10.07 -6.85
C ARG A 315 3.43 10.05 -6.48
N ALA A 316 3.80 9.32 -5.42
CA ALA A 316 5.20 9.04 -5.14
C ALA A 316 5.85 8.29 -6.31
N LEU A 317 5.19 7.26 -6.85
CA LEU A 317 5.69 6.50 -8.00
C LEU A 317 5.84 7.37 -9.26
N ASP A 318 4.85 8.22 -9.55
CA ASP A 318 4.87 9.16 -10.68
C ASP A 318 6.05 10.13 -10.58
N MET A 319 6.30 10.68 -9.38
CA MET A 319 7.45 11.57 -9.14
C MET A 319 8.78 10.85 -9.28
N ILE A 320 8.87 9.59 -8.84
CA ILE A 320 10.07 8.78 -9.00
C ILE A 320 10.34 8.51 -10.48
N ASN A 321 9.32 8.12 -11.25
CA ASN A 321 9.42 7.93 -12.70
C ASN A 321 9.86 9.23 -13.39
N TRP A 322 9.17 10.33 -13.10
CA TRP A 322 9.51 11.63 -13.65
C TRP A 322 10.97 12.02 -13.37
N GLY A 323 11.44 11.93 -12.12
CA GLY A 323 12.82 12.30 -11.80
C GLY A 323 13.86 11.39 -12.48
N ARG A 324 13.53 10.13 -12.72
CA ARG A 324 14.38 9.23 -13.51
C ARG A 324 14.42 9.62 -14.99
N ASP A 325 13.29 10.02 -15.56
CA ASP A 325 13.19 10.46 -16.96
C ASP A 325 13.85 11.82 -17.17
N GLN A 326 13.78 12.72 -16.19
CA GLN A 326 14.46 14.01 -16.22
C GLN A 326 15.99 13.87 -16.14
N TRP A 327 16.46 12.86 -15.39
CA TRP A 327 17.89 12.66 -15.11
C TRP A 327 18.34 11.23 -15.42
N PRO A 328 18.27 10.79 -16.69
CA PRO A 328 18.54 9.39 -17.05
C PRO A 328 20.02 9.02 -16.85
N ASN A 329 20.92 9.94 -17.18
CA ASN A 329 22.38 9.72 -17.18
C ASN A 329 23.07 10.19 -15.89
N MET A 330 22.29 10.58 -14.87
CA MET A 330 22.85 11.09 -13.63
C MET A 330 23.21 9.95 -12.67
N HIS A 331 24.42 10.00 -12.13
CA HIS A 331 24.90 8.99 -11.18
C HIS A 331 24.05 9.00 -9.88
N LYS A 332 23.94 7.84 -9.21
CA LYS A 332 22.93 7.61 -8.16
C LYS A 332 23.02 8.56 -6.96
N GLU A 333 24.21 8.93 -6.48
CA GLU A 333 24.34 9.86 -5.34
C GLU A 333 23.96 11.30 -5.73
N GLN A 334 24.17 11.66 -6.99
CA GLN A 334 23.77 12.97 -7.51
C GLN A 334 22.27 13.04 -7.78
N ARG A 335 21.68 11.97 -8.33
CA ARG A 335 20.24 11.90 -8.59
C ARG A 335 19.45 11.80 -7.29
N GLY A 336 19.93 10.97 -6.36
CA GLY A 336 19.32 10.73 -5.06
C GLY A 336 18.70 9.33 -4.96
N ALA A 337 18.76 8.76 -3.75
CA ALA A 337 18.34 7.39 -3.47
C ALA A 337 16.87 7.10 -3.82
N VAL A 338 15.98 8.10 -3.73
CA VAL A 338 14.56 7.92 -4.05
C VAL A 338 14.31 7.62 -5.54
N PHE A 339 15.28 7.94 -6.41
CA PHE A 339 15.19 7.73 -7.86
C PHE A 339 15.96 6.48 -8.33
N THR A 340 16.31 5.57 -7.44
CA THR A 340 16.89 4.27 -7.84
C THR A 340 15.80 3.33 -8.34
N ARG A 341 16.18 2.33 -9.14
CA ARG A 341 15.27 1.29 -9.62
C ARG A 341 14.66 0.50 -8.46
N THR A 342 15.48 0.14 -7.47
CA THR A 342 15.05 -0.60 -6.26
C THR A 342 14.07 0.18 -5.40
N PHE A 343 14.31 1.46 -5.15
CA PHE A 343 13.39 2.31 -4.40
C PHE A 343 12.03 2.40 -5.11
N ARG A 344 12.07 2.59 -6.44
CA ARG A 344 10.86 2.60 -7.26
C ARG A 344 10.07 1.29 -7.15
N ARG A 345 10.74 0.13 -7.24
CA ARG A 345 10.10 -1.19 -7.11
C ARG A 345 9.44 -1.36 -5.77
N GLY A 346 10.09 -0.95 -4.68
CA GLY A 346 9.48 -0.97 -3.34
C GLY A 346 8.19 -0.15 -3.29
N VAL A 347 8.17 1.06 -3.85
CA VAL A 347 6.97 1.91 -3.87
C VAL A 347 5.87 1.32 -4.74
N TRP A 348 6.23 0.75 -5.90
CA TRP A 348 5.29 0.06 -6.78
C TRP A 348 4.68 -1.17 -6.08
N ASN A 349 5.49 -1.95 -5.35
CA ASN A 349 5.01 -3.08 -4.55
C ASN A 349 4.04 -2.64 -3.45
N LEU A 350 4.33 -1.54 -2.74
CA LEU A 350 3.40 -0.96 -1.75
C LEU A 350 2.07 -0.54 -2.39
N LEU A 351 2.11 0.08 -3.56
CA LEU A 351 0.91 0.46 -4.30
C LEU A 351 0.08 -0.76 -4.68
N LEU A 352 0.72 -1.83 -5.16
CA LEU A 352 0.07 -3.07 -5.53
C LEU A 352 -0.63 -3.71 -4.33
N ASN A 353 0.04 -3.78 -3.18
CA ASN A 353 -0.54 -4.24 -1.93
C ASN A 353 -1.74 -3.38 -1.49
N ALA A 354 -1.64 -2.05 -1.61
CA ALA A 354 -2.77 -1.16 -1.31
C ALA A 354 -3.97 -1.40 -2.23
N MET A 355 -3.76 -1.71 -3.52
CA MET A 355 -4.84 -2.07 -4.46
C MET A 355 -5.50 -3.40 -4.09
N MET A 356 -4.71 -4.39 -3.67
CA MET A 356 -5.19 -5.69 -3.21
C MET A 356 -6.07 -5.55 -1.96
N GLU A 357 -5.59 -4.83 -0.94
CA GLU A 357 -6.37 -4.55 0.28
C GLU A 357 -7.65 -3.74 -0.04
N ALA A 358 -7.59 -2.80 -0.99
CA ALA A 358 -8.74 -2.04 -1.46
C ALA A 358 -9.81 -2.93 -2.11
N TYR A 359 -9.38 -3.91 -2.92
CA TYR A 359 -10.29 -4.86 -3.55
C TYR A 359 -10.87 -5.82 -2.50
N ALA A 360 -10.04 -6.38 -1.61
CA ALA A 360 -10.51 -7.29 -0.56
C ALA A 360 -11.56 -6.62 0.35
N SER A 361 -11.41 -5.32 0.61
CA SER A 361 -12.37 -4.54 1.41
C SER A 361 -13.66 -4.18 0.68
N ASN A 362 -13.68 -4.25 -0.65
CA ASN A 362 -14.85 -3.95 -1.48
C ASN A 362 -14.75 -4.70 -2.83
N PRO A 363 -14.99 -6.03 -2.81
CA PRO A 363 -14.80 -6.90 -3.97
C PRO A 363 -15.81 -6.60 -5.07
N GLY A 364 -15.57 -7.13 -6.27
CA GLY A 364 -16.47 -6.99 -7.43
C GLY A 364 -16.13 -5.86 -8.39
N LYS A 365 -15.16 -5.00 -8.05
CA LYS A 365 -14.74 -3.90 -8.93
C LYS A 365 -13.75 -4.38 -10.00
N ARG A 366 -14.27 -4.87 -11.12
CA ARG A 366 -13.46 -5.35 -12.26
C ARG A 366 -12.42 -4.33 -12.77
N SER A 367 -12.72 -3.03 -12.70
CA SER A 367 -11.77 -1.98 -13.07
C SER A 367 -10.55 -1.88 -12.14
N LEU A 368 -10.71 -2.13 -10.84
CA LEU A 368 -9.61 -2.20 -9.90
C LEU A 368 -8.83 -3.51 -10.07
N LEU A 369 -9.54 -4.61 -10.31
CA LEU A 369 -8.95 -5.92 -10.57
C LEU A 369 -8.02 -5.90 -11.80
N ASN A 370 -8.48 -5.31 -12.90
CA ASN A 370 -7.66 -5.12 -14.10
C ASN A 370 -6.43 -4.24 -13.85
N LYS A 371 -6.55 -3.20 -12.99
CA LYS A 371 -5.39 -2.39 -12.60
C LYS A 371 -4.37 -3.21 -11.83
N ILE A 372 -4.80 -4.04 -10.88
CA ILE A 372 -3.90 -4.95 -10.15
C ILE A 372 -3.09 -5.80 -11.14
N ASN A 373 -3.75 -6.42 -12.12
CA ASN A 373 -3.05 -7.25 -13.10
C ASN A 373 -2.04 -6.44 -13.93
N VAL A 374 -2.44 -5.28 -14.47
CA VAL A 374 -1.54 -4.40 -15.25
C VAL A 374 -0.33 -3.96 -14.44
N HIS A 375 -0.51 -3.59 -13.18
CA HIS A 375 0.60 -3.19 -12.31
C HIS A 375 1.50 -4.38 -11.95
N ALA A 376 0.93 -5.57 -11.75
CA ALA A 376 1.71 -6.78 -11.48
C ALA A 376 2.55 -7.20 -12.70
N ASP A 377 1.96 -7.19 -13.90
CA ASP A 377 2.67 -7.47 -15.16
C ASP A 377 3.81 -6.48 -15.39
N GLY A 378 3.54 -5.18 -15.24
CA GLY A 378 4.57 -4.15 -15.41
C GLY A 378 5.71 -4.24 -14.39
N LEU A 379 5.45 -4.73 -13.18
CA LEU A 379 6.49 -4.93 -12.17
C LEU A 379 7.34 -6.18 -12.47
N LEU A 380 6.72 -7.26 -12.96
CA LEU A 380 7.44 -8.45 -13.42
C LEU A 380 8.33 -8.14 -14.63
N GLU A 381 7.82 -7.38 -15.60
CA GLU A 381 8.58 -6.92 -16.76
C GLU A 381 9.78 -6.05 -16.33
N ASP A 382 9.61 -5.15 -15.37
CA ASP A 382 10.71 -4.34 -14.83
C ASP A 382 11.79 -5.17 -14.11
N LEU A 383 11.40 -6.25 -13.44
CA LEU A 383 12.33 -7.17 -12.79
C LEU A 383 13.09 -8.02 -13.81
N GLU A 384 12.45 -8.39 -14.91
CA GLU A 384 13.08 -9.15 -15.99
C GLU A 384 14.07 -8.31 -16.80
N ASN A 385 13.72 -7.05 -17.09
CA ASN A 385 14.53 -6.13 -17.89
C ASN A 385 15.76 -5.57 -17.14
N ASP A 386 15.84 -5.76 -15.82
CA ASP A 386 16.88 -5.19 -14.96
C ASP A 386 17.26 -6.19 -13.86
N ARG A 387 17.80 -7.32 -14.32
CA ARG A 387 18.50 -8.29 -13.48
C ARG A 387 19.87 -7.74 -13.13
N PRO A 388 20.35 -7.91 -11.88
CA PRO A 388 21.72 -7.54 -11.52
C PRO A 388 22.71 -8.27 -12.44
N GLU A 389 23.79 -7.61 -12.87
CA GLU A 389 24.82 -8.30 -13.65
C GLU A 389 25.54 -9.36 -12.78
N PRO A 390 25.96 -10.50 -13.35
CA PRO A 390 26.75 -11.49 -12.62
C PRO A 390 28.02 -10.85 -12.05
N GLY A 391 28.12 -10.77 -10.71
CA GLY A 391 29.21 -10.10 -9.99
C GLY A 391 28.81 -8.84 -9.22
N GLU A 392 27.79 -8.08 -9.66
CA GLU A 392 27.13 -7.08 -8.80
C GLU A 392 26.35 -7.78 -7.67
N GLU A 393 25.89 -9.00 -7.93
CA GLU A 393 25.24 -9.93 -6.99
C GLU A 393 26.11 -10.27 -5.77
N ALA A 394 27.44 -10.23 -5.90
CA ALA A 394 28.37 -10.55 -4.81
C ALA A 394 28.60 -9.37 -3.83
N VAL A 395 28.18 -8.16 -4.21
CA VAL A 395 28.37 -6.92 -3.42
C VAL A 395 27.10 -6.52 -2.66
N LEU A 396 25.94 -7.06 -3.05
CA LEU A 396 24.66 -6.75 -2.42
C LEU A 396 24.39 -7.67 -1.22
N ASP A 397 24.11 -7.06 -0.07
CA ASP A 397 23.62 -7.75 1.12
C ASP A 397 22.42 -8.67 0.79
N ALA A 398 22.41 -9.89 1.34
CA ALA A 398 21.38 -10.89 1.04
C ALA A 398 19.97 -10.36 1.31
N GLY A 399 19.80 -9.60 2.40
CA GLY A 399 18.52 -8.96 2.73
C GLY A 399 18.08 -7.94 1.70
N PHE A 400 19.03 -7.17 1.13
CA PHE A 400 18.72 -6.23 0.05
C PHE A 400 18.22 -6.93 -1.22
N ARG A 401 18.84 -8.04 -1.62
CA ARG A 401 18.40 -8.82 -2.79
C ARG A 401 16.99 -9.37 -2.59
N TRP A 402 16.74 -10.02 -1.45
CA TRP A 402 15.40 -10.56 -1.14
C TRP A 402 14.35 -9.45 -1.14
N SER A 403 14.61 -8.33 -0.47
CA SER A 403 13.63 -7.24 -0.37
C SER A 403 13.29 -6.54 -1.69
N PHE A 404 14.24 -6.40 -2.62
CA PHE A 404 14.06 -5.54 -3.81
C PHE A 404 14.03 -6.28 -5.15
N TRP A 405 14.19 -7.61 -5.14
CA TRP A 405 13.99 -8.48 -6.30
C TRP A 405 13.06 -9.65 -5.98
N GLU A 406 13.50 -10.58 -5.14
CA GLU A 406 12.82 -11.89 -5.00
C GLU A 406 11.45 -11.75 -4.34
N ASN A 407 11.36 -11.06 -3.18
CA ASN A 407 10.07 -10.85 -2.50
C ASN A 407 9.12 -9.99 -3.33
N ILE A 408 9.63 -9.03 -4.10
CA ILE A 408 8.81 -8.20 -5.00
C ILE A 408 8.27 -9.04 -6.15
N LYS A 409 9.09 -9.92 -6.73
CA LYS A 409 8.67 -10.89 -7.74
C LYS A 409 7.61 -11.84 -7.20
N GLY A 410 7.83 -12.36 -5.99
CA GLY A 410 6.88 -13.20 -5.28
C GLY A 410 5.53 -12.51 -5.08
N ASN A 411 5.55 -11.28 -4.56
CA ASN A 411 4.35 -10.46 -4.37
C ASN A 411 3.62 -10.16 -5.69
N ALA A 412 4.34 -9.84 -6.76
CA ALA A 412 3.74 -9.58 -8.07
C ALA A 412 3.02 -10.82 -8.61
N PHE A 413 3.64 -12.00 -8.50
CA PHE A 413 2.98 -13.27 -8.83
C PHE A 413 1.80 -13.57 -7.92
N ALA A 414 1.87 -13.31 -6.62
CA ALA A 414 0.74 -13.46 -5.71
C ALA A 414 -0.44 -12.56 -6.12
N CYS A 415 -0.18 -11.34 -6.57
CA CYS A 415 -1.21 -10.43 -7.08
C CYS A 415 -1.85 -10.93 -8.39
N LYS A 416 -1.07 -11.56 -9.27
CA LYS A 416 -1.62 -12.24 -10.46
C LYS A 416 -2.43 -13.48 -10.09
N GLY A 417 -1.97 -14.26 -9.11
CA GLY A 417 -2.72 -15.38 -8.56
C GLY A 417 -4.09 -14.92 -8.06
N PHE A 418 -4.09 -13.88 -7.22
CA PHE A 418 -5.31 -13.24 -6.74
C PHE A 418 -6.20 -12.73 -7.88
N TYR A 419 -5.63 -12.07 -8.89
CA TYR A 419 -6.38 -11.61 -10.06
C TYR A 419 -7.21 -12.74 -10.69
N HIS A 420 -6.56 -13.87 -10.98
CA HIS A 420 -7.21 -15.02 -11.61
C HIS A 420 -8.25 -15.67 -10.69
N VAL A 421 -7.99 -15.78 -9.38
CA VAL A 421 -8.99 -16.26 -8.41
C VAL A 421 -10.23 -15.38 -8.41
N GLN A 422 -10.06 -14.06 -8.40
CA GLN A 422 -11.20 -13.15 -8.40
C GLN A 422 -11.95 -13.15 -9.73
N LEU A 423 -11.28 -13.36 -10.86
CA LEU A 423 -11.96 -13.57 -12.14
C LEU A 423 -12.80 -14.85 -12.12
N ALA A 424 -12.23 -15.97 -11.68
CA ALA A 424 -12.95 -17.23 -11.53
C ALA A 424 -14.21 -17.05 -10.67
N LYS A 425 -14.09 -16.37 -9.52
CA LYS A 425 -15.22 -16.06 -8.63
C LYS A 425 -16.29 -15.17 -9.27
N LEU A 426 -15.87 -14.18 -10.07
CA LEU A 426 -16.81 -13.30 -10.77
C LEU A 426 -17.57 -14.06 -11.86
N SER A 427 -16.89 -14.96 -12.58
CA SER A 427 -17.51 -15.83 -13.56
C SER A 427 -18.45 -16.83 -12.90
N ASP A 428 -18.08 -17.44 -11.77
CA ASP A 428 -18.92 -18.42 -11.05
C ASP A 428 -20.27 -17.83 -10.58
N THR A 429 -20.37 -16.51 -10.41
CA THR A 429 -21.65 -15.84 -10.09
C THR A 429 -22.57 -15.62 -11.30
N ASP A 430 -22.11 -15.88 -12.52
CA ASP A 430 -22.90 -15.81 -13.75
C ASP A 430 -23.42 -17.21 -14.11
N PRO A 431 -24.75 -17.44 -14.12
CA PRO A 431 -25.35 -18.72 -14.51
C PRO A 431 -25.00 -19.19 -15.92
N ASN A 432 -24.49 -18.30 -16.78
CA ASN A 432 -24.07 -18.60 -18.14
C ASN A 432 -22.54 -18.63 -18.31
N ALA A 433 -21.78 -18.59 -17.22
CA ALA A 433 -20.32 -18.62 -17.31
C ALA A 433 -19.80 -19.91 -17.93
N ASP A 434 -18.76 -19.76 -18.74
CA ASP A 434 -18.02 -20.88 -19.27
C ASP A 434 -17.18 -21.51 -18.15
N LEU A 435 -17.58 -22.71 -17.69
CA LEU A 435 -16.85 -23.47 -16.66
C LEU A 435 -15.39 -23.75 -17.07
N ARG A 436 -15.11 -23.79 -18.38
CA ARG A 436 -13.73 -23.90 -18.87
C ARG A 436 -12.92 -22.65 -18.53
N GLU A 437 -13.49 -21.46 -18.70
CA GLU A 437 -12.82 -20.19 -18.36
C GLU A 437 -12.55 -20.11 -16.84
N VAL A 438 -13.48 -20.61 -16.02
CA VAL A 438 -13.29 -20.72 -14.57
C VAL A 438 -12.08 -21.62 -14.26
N GLY A 439 -12.04 -22.82 -14.85
CA GLY A 439 -10.93 -23.77 -14.69
C GLY A 439 -9.58 -23.22 -15.18
N GLU A 440 -9.55 -22.55 -16.34
CA GLU A 440 -8.35 -21.92 -16.90
C GLU A 440 -7.80 -20.82 -15.97
N ASN A 441 -8.69 -20.01 -15.37
CA ASN A 441 -8.29 -19.01 -14.39
C ASN A 441 -7.76 -19.66 -13.10
N LEU A 442 -8.43 -20.69 -12.56
CA LEU A 442 -7.95 -21.37 -11.36
C LEU A 442 -6.57 -22.03 -11.58
N PHE A 443 -6.35 -22.64 -12.75
CA PHE A 443 -5.04 -23.17 -13.11
C PHE A 443 -3.97 -22.07 -13.27
N ALA A 444 -4.31 -20.94 -13.88
CA ALA A 444 -3.41 -19.78 -13.94
C ALA A 444 -3.10 -19.22 -12.55
N ALA A 445 -4.07 -19.24 -11.63
CA ALA A 445 -3.88 -18.86 -10.24
C ALA A 445 -2.91 -19.80 -9.52
N PHE A 446 -3.07 -21.11 -9.69
CA PHE A 446 -2.13 -22.12 -9.18
C PHE A 446 -0.70 -21.82 -9.64
N GLN A 447 -0.48 -21.63 -10.95
CA GLN A 447 0.86 -21.35 -11.50
C GLN A 447 1.46 -20.06 -10.92
N CYS A 448 0.63 -19.03 -10.75
CA CYS A 448 1.07 -17.76 -10.18
C CYS A 448 1.44 -17.92 -8.70
N TYR A 449 0.59 -18.55 -7.88
CA TYR A 449 0.91 -18.74 -6.46
C TYR A 449 2.10 -19.67 -6.22
N PHE A 450 2.27 -20.70 -7.04
CA PHE A 450 3.47 -21.56 -7.00
C PHE A 450 4.75 -20.73 -7.27
N LYS A 451 4.73 -19.88 -8.29
CA LYS A 451 5.84 -18.92 -8.55
C LYS A 451 5.97 -17.86 -7.44
N ALA A 452 4.88 -17.49 -6.79
CA ALA A 452 4.90 -16.55 -5.67
C ALA A 452 5.67 -17.12 -4.48
N ALA A 453 5.42 -18.39 -4.13
CA ALA A 453 6.13 -19.08 -3.04
C ALA A 453 7.65 -19.07 -3.23
N GLN A 454 8.11 -19.27 -4.48
CA GLN A 454 9.54 -19.22 -4.84
C GLN A 454 10.20 -17.84 -4.65
N GLY A 455 9.40 -16.78 -4.56
CA GLY A 455 9.89 -15.43 -4.26
C GLY A 455 10.23 -15.21 -2.78
N PHE A 456 10.01 -16.21 -1.92
CA PHE A 456 10.28 -16.13 -0.48
C PHE A 456 11.14 -17.32 -0.02
N PRO A 457 12.06 -17.12 0.95
CA PRO A 457 12.79 -18.20 1.60
C PRO A 457 11.86 -19.16 2.33
N GLU A 458 12.28 -20.41 2.49
CA GLU A 458 11.49 -21.46 3.17
C GLU A 458 11.18 -21.16 4.65
N ASP A 459 11.94 -20.27 5.29
CA ASP A 459 11.69 -19.80 6.65
C ASP A 459 10.77 -18.57 6.71
N ASP A 460 10.34 -18.03 5.57
CA ASP A 460 9.36 -16.94 5.50
C ASP A 460 7.95 -17.51 5.52
N TYR A 461 7.06 -16.96 6.37
CA TYR A 461 5.69 -17.49 6.45
C TYR A 461 4.90 -17.35 5.14
N TYR A 462 5.29 -16.44 4.24
CA TYR A 462 4.65 -16.31 2.93
C TYR A 462 4.91 -17.51 2.01
N HIS A 463 6.04 -18.20 2.18
CA HIS A 463 6.39 -19.35 1.34
C HIS A 463 5.34 -20.47 1.44
N PRO A 464 5.10 -21.10 2.62
CA PRO A 464 4.07 -22.14 2.73
C PRO A 464 2.65 -21.60 2.53
N TRP A 465 2.39 -20.33 2.82
CA TRP A 465 1.10 -19.70 2.55
C TRP A 465 0.78 -19.69 1.05
N PHE A 466 1.74 -19.32 0.20
CA PHE A 466 1.52 -19.31 -1.25
C PHE A 466 1.53 -20.72 -1.86
N LEU A 467 2.27 -21.68 -1.29
CA LEU A 467 2.10 -23.10 -1.65
C LEU A 467 0.68 -23.57 -1.36
N TRP A 468 0.12 -23.21 -0.20
CA TRP A 468 -1.28 -23.50 0.12
C TRP A 468 -2.25 -22.86 -0.89
N CYS A 469 -2.10 -21.56 -1.17
CA CYS A 469 -2.91 -20.90 -2.20
C CYS A 469 -2.80 -21.60 -3.56
N ALA A 470 -1.62 -22.14 -3.91
CA ALA A 470 -1.45 -22.90 -5.13
C ALA A 470 -2.24 -24.22 -5.10
N ILE A 471 -2.15 -24.98 -4.01
CA ILE A 471 -2.91 -26.23 -3.80
C ILE A 471 -4.41 -25.96 -3.93
N GLU A 472 -4.95 -25.01 -3.16
CA GLU A 472 -6.38 -24.69 -3.12
C GLU A 472 -6.95 -24.43 -4.53
N ASN A 473 -6.21 -23.69 -5.36
CA ASN A 473 -6.66 -23.35 -6.71
C ASN A 473 -6.47 -24.47 -7.74
N MET A 474 -5.67 -25.49 -7.43
CA MET A 474 -5.56 -26.67 -8.30
C MET A 474 -6.62 -27.73 -7.98
N LEU A 475 -7.16 -27.78 -6.75
CA LEU A 475 -8.11 -28.82 -6.32
C LEU A 475 -9.36 -28.90 -7.20
N ALA A 476 -9.82 -27.77 -7.75
CA ALA A 476 -10.95 -27.74 -8.68
C ALA A 476 -10.73 -28.55 -9.96
N GLY A 477 -9.47 -28.84 -10.32
CA GLY A 477 -9.09 -29.65 -11.47
C GLY A 477 -8.89 -31.13 -11.17
N GLU A 478 -9.28 -31.60 -9.97
CA GLU A 478 -9.12 -33.00 -9.53
C GLU A 478 -7.68 -33.53 -9.74
N PRO A 479 -6.66 -32.85 -9.17
CA PRO A 479 -5.27 -33.16 -9.43
C PRO A 479 -4.91 -34.56 -8.92
N PRO A 480 -3.95 -35.25 -9.57
CA PRO A 480 -3.37 -36.48 -9.04
C PRO A 480 -2.84 -36.30 -7.61
N THR A 481 -3.10 -37.30 -6.78
CA THR A 481 -2.71 -37.29 -5.36
C THR A 481 -1.21 -37.08 -5.16
N ASP A 482 -0.36 -37.63 -6.03
CA ASP A 482 1.10 -37.50 -5.96
C ASP A 482 1.60 -36.04 -6.10
N ILE A 483 0.95 -35.24 -6.95
CA ILE A 483 1.32 -33.84 -7.18
C ILE A 483 1.02 -33.03 -5.93
N VAL A 484 -0.17 -33.19 -5.35
CA VAL A 484 -0.58 -32.45 -4.15
C VAL A 484 0.26 -32.88 -2.95
N LEU A 485 0.55 -34.18 -2.81
CA LEU A 485 1.40 -34.70 -1.72
C LEU A 485 2.80 -34.10 -1.73
N LYS A 486 3.42 -33.89 -2.90
CA LYS A 486 4.74 -33.23 -2.99
C LYS A 486 4.71 -31.81 -2.43
N LEU A 487 3.63 -31.06 -2.68
CA LEU A 487 3.49 -29.69 -2.17
C LEU A 487 3.14 -29.67 -0.68
N LEU A 488 2.31 -30.60 -0.20
CA LEU A 488 2.03 -30.75 1.24
C LEU A 488 3.30 -31.12 2.00
N GLU A 489 4.12 -32.01 1.44
CA GLU A 489 5.43 -32.36 2.00
C GLU A 489 6.35 -31.15 2.08
N GLU A 490 6.40 -30.32 1.04
CA GLU A 490 7.16 -29.07 1.05
C GLU A 490 6.68 -28.11 2.15
N ILE A 491 5.36 -27.94 2.32
CA ILE A 491 4.78 -27.16 3.43
C ILE A 491 5.22 -27.75 4.77
N ARG A 492 5.07 -29.06 4.98
CA ARG A 492 5.45 -29.75 6.23
C ARG A 492 6.92 -29.56 6.58
N LEU A 493 7.82 -29.59 5.59
CA LEU A 493 9.25 -29.37 5.79
C LEU A 493 9.62 -27.91 6.10
N CYS A 494 8.85 -26.96 5.58
CA CYS A 494 9.07 -25.52 5.81
C CYS A 494 8.51 -25.05 7.15
N VAL A 495 7.38 -25.61 7.62
CA VAL A 495 6.67 -25.16 8.84
C VAL A 495 7.57 -25.08 10.08
N PRO A 496 8.46 -26.05 10.38
CA PRO A 496 9.41 -25.92 11.50
C PRO A 496 10.37 -24.73 11.36
N LYS A 497 10.82 -24.43 10.14
CA LYS A 497 11.70 -23.27 9.86
C LYS A 497 10.95 -21.97 10.10
N VAL A 498 9.72 -21.87 9.58
CA VAL A 498 8.84 -20.72 9.82
C VAL A 498 8.56 -20.53 11.31
N ARG A 499 8.23 -21.60 12.05
CA ARG A 499 8.01 -21.56 13.51
C ARG A 499 9.22 -21.01 14.24
N SER A 500 10.42 -21.44 13.85
CA SER A 500 11.68 -21.03 14.50
C SER A 500 11.96 -19.53 14.41
N LEU A 501 11.48 -18.85 13.36
CA LEU A 501 11.70 -17.43 13.14
C LEU A 501 10.47 -16.57 13.48
N TRP A 502 9.29 -16.96 13.02
CA TRP A 502 8.08 -16.11 13.04
C TRP A 502 7.15 -16.35 14.24
N TYR A 503 7.24 -17.53 14.87
CA TYR A 503 6.28 -17.95 15.89
C TYR A 503 6.95 -18.56 17.12
N ARG A 504 8.14 -18.06 17.48
CA ARG A 504 8.88 -18.53 18.66
C ARG A 504 8.16 -18.17 19.97
N ASN A 505 7.41 -17.08 19.97
CA ASN A 505 6.64 -16.65 21.13
C ASN A 505 5.35 -17.49 21.31
N PRO A 506 5.11 -18.13 22.47
CA PRO A 506 3.88 -18.87 22.77
C PRO A 506 2.59 -18.05 22.63
N ALA A 507 2.63 -16.73 22.76
CA ALA A 507 1.46 -15.88 22.50
C ALA A 507 1.07 -15.87 21.00
N GLN A 508 2.01 -16.19 20.10
CA GLN A 508 1.82 -16.28 18.65
C GLN A 508 1.56 -17.72 18.17
N THR A 509 1.66 -18.73 19.03
CA THR A 509 1.42 -20.13 18.62
C THR A 509 -0.06 -20.44 18.38
N ASN A 510 -0.97 -19.55 18.79
CA ASN A 510 -2.41 -19.63 18.50
C ASN A 510 -2.82 -18.93 17.20
N GLU A 511 -1.85 -18.49 16.39
CA GLU A 511 -2.10 -17.84 15.10
C GLU A 511 -2.85 -18.79 14.13
N PRO A 512 -3.93 -18.33 13.47
CA PRO A 512 -4.75 -19.17 12.59
C PRO A 512 -3.96 -19.90 11.51
N GLN A 513 -2.86 -19.30 11.01
CA GLN A 513 -2.00 -19.89 10.00
C GLN A 513 -1.30 -21.16 10.50
N LEU A 514 -0.86 -21.21 11.77
CA LEU A 514 -0.22 -22.40 12.33
C LEU A 514 -1.20 -23.55 12.49
N LYS A 515 -2.42 -23.27 12.96
CA LYS A 515 -3.51 -24.27 13.04
C LYS A 515 -3.86 -24.80 11.66
N HIS A 516 -3.82 -23.94 10.65
CA HIS A 516 -4.04 -24.34 9.27
C HIS A 516 -2.93 -25.29 8.78
N TYR A 517 -1.66 -25.03 9.09
CA TYR A 517 -0.59 -25.97 8.73
C TYR A 517 -0.67 -27.31 9.48
N GLU A 518 -1.15 -27.33 10.73
CA GLU A 518 -1.43 -28.57 11.45
C GLU A 518 -2.53 -29.40 10.77
N TYR A 519 -3.59 -28.75 10.29
CA TYR A 519 -4.61 -29.40 9.47
C TYR A 519 -4.02 -30.03 8.20
N LEU A 520 -3.11 -29.33 7.51
CA LEU A 520 -2.46 -29.85 6.31
C LEU A 520 -1.53 -31.04 6.58
N ASP A 521 -0.82 -31.05 7.72
CA ASP A 521 -0.03 -32.19 8.16
C ASP A 521 -0.90 -33.44 8.41
N VAL A 522 -2.07 -33.25 9.04
CA VAL A 522 -3.06 -34.32 9.24
C VAL A 522 -3.55 -34.87 7.89
N VAL A 523 -3.86 -34.00 6.94
CA VAL A 523 -4.27 -34.38 5.57
C VAL A 523 -3.16 -35.18 4.87
N GLU A 524 -1.91 -34.71 4.90
CA GLU A 524 -0.78 -35.40 4.27
C GLU A 524 -0.59 -36.82 4.85
N LYS A 525 -0.59 -36.94 6.19
CA LYS A 525 -0.47 -38.23 6.89
C LYS A 525 -1.58 -39.20 6.52
N GLY A 526 -2.83 -38.72 6.49
CA GLY A 526 -3.97 -39.53 6.11
C GLY A 526 -3.88 -40.04 4.67
N ALA A 527 -3.48 -39.18 3.72
CA ALA A 527 -3.26 -39.56 2.33
C ALA A 527 -2.18 -40.64 2.19
N ARG A 528 -1.03 -40.47 2.84
CA ARG A 528 0.06 -41.48 2.83
C ARG A 528 -0.41 -42.82 3.38
N LYS A 529 -1.15 -42.82 4.50
CA LYS A 529 -1.68 -44.05 5.11
C LYS A 529 -2.67 -44.79 4.20
N LEU A 530 -3.56 -44.08 3.51
CA LEU A 530 -4.49 -44.71 2.56
C LEU A 530 -3.77 -45.29 1.35
N ILE A 531 -2.70 -44.64 0.87
CA ILE A 531 -1.84 -45.17 -0.20
C ILE A 531 -1.12 -46.44 0.27
N GLU A 532 -0.55 -46.43 1.48
CA GLU A 532 0.11 -47.61 2.07
C GLU A 532 -0.84 -48.81 2.21
N ARG A 533 -2.11 -48.56 2.52
CA ARG A 533 -3.16 -49.58 2.57
C ARG A 533 -3.67 -50.04 1.21
N GLY A 534 -3.26 -49.38 0.12
CA GLY A 534 -3.74 -49.64 -1.24
C GLY A 534 -5.20 -49.20 -1.47
N GLU A 535 -5.74 -48.35 -0.61
CA GLU A 535 -7.12 -47.83 -0.71
C GLU A 535 -7.25 -46.63 -1.67
N VAL A 536 -6.12 -46.00 -2.00
CA VAL A 536 -5.98 -44.87 -2.92
C VAL A 536 -4.67 -45.05 -3.70
N GLY A 537 -4.74 -44.91 -5.02
CA GLY A 537 -3.58 -44.86 -5.90
C GLY A 537 -2.98 -43.46 -5.99
N ILE A 538 -1.67 -43.38 -6.27
CA ILE A 538 -0.96 -42.10 -6.41
C ILE A 538 -1.51 -41.20 -7.54
N ASN A 539 -2.15 -41.81 -8.55
CA ASN A 539 -2.74 -41.10 -9.69
C ASN A 539 -4.24 -40.80 -9.48
N ASP A 540 -4.83 -41.25 -8.37
CA ASP A 540 -6.24 -40.98 -8.08
C ASP A 540 -6.42 -39.49 -7.75
N PRO A 541 -7.60 -38.91 -8.03
CA PRO A 541 -7.93 -37.55 -7.64
C PRO A 541 -7.72 -37.30 -6.14
N PHE A 542 -7.09 -36.16 -5.81
CA PHE A 542 -6.84 -35.79 -4.43
C PHE A 542 -8.14 -35.44 -3.70
N ASP A 543 -8.47 -36.16 -2.62
CA ASP A 543 -9.66 -35.94 -1.79
C ASP A 543 -9.27 -35.46 -0.38
N MET A 544 -9.25 -34.13 -0.22
CA MET A 544 -8.86 -33.48 1.03
C MET A 544 -9.69 -33.94 2.24
N ALA A 545 -10.99 -34.15 2.08
CA ALA A 545 -11.88 -34.52 3.18
C ALA A 545 -11.66 -35.98 3.61
N ARG A 546 -11.52 -36.89 2.64
CA ARG A 546 -11.20 -38.30 2.91
C ARG A 546 -9.84 -38.43 3.59
N PHE A 547 -8.83 -37.69 3.11
CA PHE A 547 -7.50 -37.73 3.68
C PHE A 547 -7.44 -37.12 5.07
N HIS A 548 -8.12 -35.99 5.32
CA HIS A 548 -8.22 -35.43 6.67
C HIS A 548 -8.82 -36.44 7.66
N LYS A 549 -9.93 -37.10 7.29
CA LYS A 549 -10.59 -38.10 8.14
C LYS A 549 -9.65 -39.27 8.48
N ALA A 550 -8.96 -39.81 7.48
CA ALA A 550 -7.95 -40.86 7.69
C ALA A 550 -6.76 -40.38 8.54
N GLY A 551 -6.40 -39.10 8.42
CA GLY A 551 -5.38 -38.41 9.20
C GLY A 551 -5.70 -38.36 10.69
N GLU A 552 -6.92 -37.95 11.03
CA GLU A 552 -7.40 -37.92 12.42
C GLU A 552 -7.42 -39.32 13.06
N GLU A 553 -7.73 -40.37 12.29
CA GLU A 553 -7.60 -41.76 12.75
C GLU A 553 -6.14 -42.18 13.00
N VAL A 554 -5.15 -41.55 12.35
CA VAL A 554 -3.72 -41.75 12.66
C VAL A 554 -3.38 -41.09 13.98
N ARG A 555 -3.76 -39.81 14.11
CA ARG A 555 -3.48 -38.98 15.27
C ARG A 555 -4.03 -39.60 16.56
N LEU A 556 -5.30 -40.02 16.53
CA LEU A 556 -5.95 -40.67 17.67
C LEU A 556 -5.36 -42.04 18.02
N GLY A 557 -4.71 -42.73 17.06
CA GLY A 557 -4.02 -44.00 17.31
C GLY A 557 -2.58 -43.84 17.81
N GLU A 558 -1.98 -42.65 17.68
CA GLU A 558 -0.68 -42.30 18.28
C GLU A 558 -0.84 -41.73 19.71
N ASP A 559 -2.00 -41.16 20.04
CA ASP A 559 -2.33 -40.53 21.34
C ASP A 559 -2.84 -41.50 22.43
N ASP A 560 -2.75 -42.83 22.26
CA ASP A 560 -3.07 -43.83 23.32
C ASP A 560 -2.09 -43.78 24.52
N GLU A 561 -1.11 -42.85 24.52
CA GLU A 561 -0.42 -42.36 25.71
C GLU A 561 -0.54 -40.82 25.84
N ILE A 562 -1.73 -40.30 26.22
CA ILE A 562 -1.98 -39.24 27.25
C ILE A 562 -3.41 -38.67 27.11
N PRO A 563 -4.16 -38.39 28.20
CA PRO A 563 -5.62 -38.26 28.15
C PRO A 563 -6.13 -36.86 27.77
N ALA A 564 -7.14 -36.88 26.89
CA ALA A 564 -8.31 -36.00 26.76
C ALA A 564 -8.21 -34.53 27.23
N LEU A 565 -8.38 -33.59 26.28
CA LEU A 565 -9.09 -32.33 26.50
C LEU A 565 -9.69 -31.76 25.19
N GLU A 566 -11.01 -31.96 25.08
CA GLU A 566 -12.04 -31.04 24.58
C GLU A 566 -12.05 -30.50 23.14
N GLN A 567 -12.98 -31.11 22.38
CA GLN A 567 -13.95 -30.56 21.43
C GLN A 567 -14.01 -29.03 21.29
N LEU A 568 -13.82 -28.54 20.05
CA LEU A 568 -14.42 -27.30 19.56
C LEU A 568 -15.27 -27.59 18.33
N GLN A 569 -16.58 -27.42 18.51
CA GLN A 569 -17.63 -27.48 17.51
C GLN A 569 -17.43 -26.39 16.46
N LEU A 570 -17.49 -26.76 15.17
CA LEU A 570 -17.64 -25.85 14.04
C LEU A 570 -19.13 -25.64 13.76
N GLN A 571 -19.59 -24.39 13.92
CA GLN A 571 -20.70 -23.78 13.19
C GLN A 571 -20.13 -22.73 12.24
#